data_AF-A0A920HXH8-F1
#
_entry.id   AF-A0A920HXH8-F1
#
_cell.length_a   1.000
_cell.length_b   1.000
_cell.length_c   1.000
_cell.angle_alpha   90.00
_cell.angle_beta   90.00
_cell.angle_gamma   90.00
#
_symmetry.space_group_name_H-M   'P 1'
#
loop_
_entity.id
_entity.type
_entity.pdbx_description
1 polymer ?
#
loop_
_entity_poly.entity_id
_entity_poly.type
_entity_poly.pdbx_seq_one_letter_code
_entity_poly.pdbx_strand_id
1 'polypeptide(L)'
;MQKLAATLMEIEKSLPTDIDWILQIEGHTDSLPVKKGQTYRDNWELSTKRALSVLRFLIKQGIEPNRLSASGYGSFQPIDN
;
A
#
# COMPACT_ATOMS: atom_id res chain seq x y z
N MET A 1 0.95 8.60 9.36
CA MET A 1 1.44 7.22 9.12
C MET A 1 1.69 6.43 10.40
N GLN A 2 2.38 6.96 11.43
CA GLN A 2 2.58 6.23 12.70
C GLN A 2 1.26 5.82 13.38
N LYS A 3 0.27 6.73 13.46
CA LYS A 3 -1.07 6.41 13.98
C LYS A 3 -1.73 5.24 13.22
N LEU A 4 -1.62 5.22 11.89
CA LEU A 4 -2.16 4.14 11.06
C LEU A 4 -1.49 2.80 11.38
N ALA A 5 -0.16 2.77 11.49
CA ALA A 5 0.57 1.55 11.85
C ALA A 5 0.18 1.06 13.25
N ALA A 6 0.03 1.97 14.22
CA ALA A 6 -0.43 1.63 15.56
C ALA A 6 -1.84 1.01 15.55
N THR A 7 -2.77 1.59 14.80
CA THR A 7 -4.13 1.04 14.63
C THR A 7 -4.10 -0.33 13.95
N LEU A 8 -3.27 -0.53 12.93
CA LEU A 8 -3.14 -1.84 12.27
C LEU A 8 -2.63 -2.93 13.24
N MET A 9 -1.63 -2.61 14.06
CA MET A 9 -1.15 -3.54 15.09
C MET A 9 -2.19 -3.83 16.19
N GLU A 10 -3.06 -2.88 16.49
CA GLU A 10 -4.17 -3.09 17.42
C GLU A 10 -5.24 -4.00 16.81
N ILE A 11 -5.59 -3.79 15.54
CA ILE A 11 -6.51 -4.66 14.79
C ILE A 11 -5.95 -6.06 14.67
N GLU A 12 -4.66 -6.22 14.36
CA GLU A 12 -3.98 -7.52 14.28
C GLU A 12 -4.19 -8.36 15.55
N LYS A 13 -4.09 -7.75 16.73
CA LYS A 13 -4.32 -8.42 18.02
C LYS A 13 -5.77 -8.88 18.22
N SER A 14 -6.71 -8.29 17.50
CA SER A 14 -8.13 -8.64 17.54
C SER A 14 -8.53 -9.69 16.49
N LEU A 15 -7.65 -10.00 15.53
CA LEU A 15 -7.94 -10.99 14.50
C LEU A 15 -7.93 -12.41 15.07
N PRO A 16 -8.87 -13.28 14.67
CA PRO A 16 -8.86 -14.68 15.07
C PRO A 16 -7.56 -15.38 14.64
N THR A 17 -6.97 -16.18 15.53
CA THR A 17 -5.67 -16.84 15.28
C THR A 17 -5.75 -18.00 14.29
N ASP A 18 -6.97 -18.46 13.99
CA ASP A 18 -7.28 -19.53 13.04
C ASP A 18 -7.50 -19.02 11.61
N ILE A 19 -7.50 -17.71 11.40
CA ILE A 19 -7.59 -17.09 10.07
C ILE A 19 -6.19 -16.70 9.60
N ASP A 20 -5.79 -17.27 8.47
CA ASP A 20 -4.62 -16.77 7.76
C ASP A 20 -4.99 -15.50 6.98
N TRP A 21 -4.31 -14.41 7.26
CA TRP A 21 -4.60 -13.11 6.68
C TRP A 21 -3.34 -12.46 6.11
N ILE A 22 -3.55 -11.64 5.09
CA ILE A 22 -2.56 -10.78 4.45
C ILE A 22 -3.16 -9.38 4.35
N LEU A 23 -2.43 -8.37 4.79
CA LEU A 23 -2.75 -6.96 4.56
C LEU A 23 -2.23 -6.55 3.18
N GLN A 24 -3.15 -6.37 2.24
CA GLN A 24 -2.85 -5.87 0.91
C GLN A 24 -2.90 -4.35 0.87
N ILE A 25 -1.82 -3.74 0.38
CA ILE A 25 -1.67 -2.30 0.25
C ILE A 25 -1.80 -1.94 -1.22
N GLU A 26 -2.82 -1.18 -1.56
CA GLU A 26 -3.15 -0.85 -2.93
C GLU A 26 -2.77 0.60 -3.24
N GLY A 27 -2.01 0.77 -4.31
CA GLY A 27 -1.62 2.06 -4.85
C GLY A 27 -2.51 2.44 -6.02
N HIS A 28 -3.02 3.66 -6.00
CA HIS A 28 -3.87 4.21 -7.05
C HIS A 28 -3.32 5.58 -7.49
N THR A 29 -3.63 5.96 -8.73
CA THR A 29 -3.38 7.30 -9.26
C THR A 29 -4.64 7.86 -9.90
N ASP A 30 -4.67 9.17 -10.09
CA ASP A 30 -5.67 9.80 -10.96
C ASP A 30 -5.48 9.38 -12.43
N SER A 31 -6.39 9.83 -13.29
CA SER A 31 -6.40 9.55 -14.73
C SER A 31 -5.37 10.34 -15.53
N LEU A 32 -4.72 11.34 -14.92
CA LEU A 32 -3.72 12.13 -15.61
C LEU A 32 -2.43 11.32 -15.73
N PRO A 33 -1.74 11.39 -16.88
CA PRO A 33 -0.47 10.72 -17.02
C PRO A 33 0.57 11.37 -16.10
N VAL A 34 1.52 10.55 -15.65
CA VAL A 34 2.74 11.02 -14.98
C VAL A 34 3.35 12.17 -15.79
N LYS A 35 3.68 13.28 -15.09
CA LYS A 35 4.16 14.49 -15.74
C LYS A 35 5.52 14.25 -16.38
N LYS A 36 5.74 14.85 -17.57
CA LYS A 36 7.06 14.87 -18.22
C LYS A 36 8.13 15.39 -17.24
N GLY A 37 9.21 14.64 -17.08
CA GLY A 37 10.32 14.96 -16.16
C GLY A 37 10.22 14.30 -14.79
N GLN A 38 9.14 13.58 -14.46
CA GLN A 38 9.10 12.73 -13.28
C GLN A 38 9.87 11.42 -13.52
N THR A 39 10.35 10.81 -12.43
CA THR A 39 11.18 9.59 -12.46
C THR A 39 10.40 8.31 -12.77
N TYR A 40 9.07 8.37 -12.85
CA TYR A 40 8.21 7.21 -13.08
C TYR A 40 7.89 7.07 -14.57
N ARG A 41 7.89 5.85 -15.10
CA ARG A 41 7.55 5.60 -16.52
C ARG A 41 6.07 5.86 -16.82
N ASP A 42 5.20 5.45 -15.91
CA ASP A 42 3.74 5.53 -16.05
C ASP A 42 3.05 5.45 -14.67
N ASN A 43 1.71 5.49 -14.71
CA ASN A 43 0.87 5.40 -13.53
C ASN A 43 0.97 4.03 -12.84
N TRP A 44 1.28 2.96 -13.56
CA TRP A 44 1.54 1.64 -12.98
C TRP A 44 2.77 1.66 -12.09
N GLU A 45 3.88 2.26 -12.56
CA GLU A 45 5.09 2.37 -11.77
C GLU A 45 4.90 3.31 -10.56
N LEU A 46 4.25 4.46 -10.76
CA LEU A 46 3.99 5.42 -9.69
C LEU A 46 3.15 4.79 -8.57
N SER A 47 2.03 4.17 -8.91
CA SER A 47 1.14 3.53 -7.94
C SER A 47 1.84 2.41 -7.18
N THR A 48 2.55 1.52 -7.89
CA THR A 48 3.28 0.40 -7.28
C THR A 48 4.36 0.90 -6.32
N LYS A 49 5.11 1.94 -6.69
CA LYS A 49 6.14 2.53 -5.80
C LYS A 49 5.55 3.19 -4.57
N ARG A 50 4.38 3.84 -4.69
CA ARG A 50 3.66 4.39 -3.53
C ARG A 50 3.22 3.30 -2.56
N ALA A 51 2.57 2.23 -3.06
CA ALA A 51 2.16 1.09 -2.25
C ALA A 51 3.37 0.44 -1.55
N LEU A 52 4.46 0.20 -2.29
CA LEU A 52 5.70 -0.36 -1.75
C LEU A 52 6.34 0.53 -0.68
N SER A 53 6.24 1.87 -0.82
CA SER A 53 6.74 2.80 0.20
C SER A 53 5.96 2.66 1.52
N VAL A 54 4.64 2.46 1.46
CA VAL A 54 3.81 2.22 2.64
C VAL A 54 4.16 0.87 3.27
N LEU A 55 4.30 -0.18 2.46
CA LEU A 55 4.73 -1.51 2.92
C LEU A 55 6.07 -1.42 3.67
N ARG A 56 7.07 -0.78 3.08
CA ARG A 56 8.39 -0.57 3.72
C ARG A 56 8.29 0.23 5.01
N PHE A 57 7.38 1.20 5.07
CA PHE A 57 7.12 1.94 6.30
C PHE A 57 6.54 1.02 7.38
N LEU A 58 5.54 0.19 7.07
CA LEU A 58 4.93 -0.74 8.02
C LEU A 58 5.90 -1.80 8.54
N ILE A 59 6.78 -2.33 7.68
CA ILE A 59 7.88 -3.20 8.10
C ILE A 59 8.76 -2.50 9.14
N LYS A 60 9.13 -1.23 8.90
CA LYS A 60 9.91 -0.44 9.87
C LYS A 60 9.17 -0.15 11.17
N GLN A 61 7.85 -0.33 11.22
CA GLN A 61 7.06 -0.21 12.45
C GLN A 61 6.88 -1.54 13.18
N GLY A 62 7.38 -2.65 12.63
CA GLY A 62 7.35 -3.97 13.26
C GLY A 62 6.27 -4.92 12.74
N ILE A 63 5.56 -4.58 11.65
CA ILE A 63 4.65 -5.54 11.02
C ILE A 63 5.46 -6.55 10.20
N GLU A 64 5.17 -7.83 10.40
CA GLU A 64 5.89 -8.93 9.74
C GLU A 64 5.76 -8.87 8.21
N PRO A 65 6.88 -8.93 7.45
CA PRO A 65 6.83 -8.81 5.99
C PRO A 65 5.97 -9.86 5.28
N ASN A 66 5.86 -11.08 5.82
CA ASN A 66 5.03 -12.15 5.27
C ASN A 66 3.52 -11.90 5.41
N ARG A 67 3.12 -10.93 6.25
CA ARG A 67 1.74 -10.47 6.40
C ARG A 67 1.37 -9.33 5.46
N LEU A 68 2.30 -8.87 4.62
CA LEU A 68 2.14 -7.68 3.79
C LEU A 68 2.25 -7.99 2.31
N SER A 69 1.37 -7.39 1.52
CA SER A 69 1.45 -7.37 0.06
C SER A 69 1.30 -5.93 -0.45
N ALA A 70 1.91 -5.61 -1.58
CA ALA A 70 1.78 -4.30 -2.22
C ALA A 70 1.46 -4.46 -3.71
N SER A 71 0.41 -3.78 -4.17
CA SER A 71 -0.06 -3.82 -5.55
C SER A 71 -0.31 -2.40 -6.06
N GLY A 72 0.00 -2.14 -7.33
CA GLY A 72 -0.30 -0.87 -7.99
C GLY A 72 -1.31 -1.08 -9.11
N TYR A 73 -2.35 -0.25 -9.16
CA TYR A 73 -3.44 -0.34 -10.13
C TYR A 73 -3.43 0.81 -11.16
N GLY A 74 -2.44 1.70 -11.08
CA GLY A 74 -2.37 2.90 -11.90
C GLY A 74 -3.67 3.70 -11.85
N SER A 75 -4.11 4.14 -13.02
CA SER A 75 -5.33 4.93 -13.20
C SER A 75 -6.58 4.09 -13.47
N PHE A 76 -6.49 2.75 -13.44
CA PHE A 76 -7.58 1.86 -13.86
C PHE A 76 -8.55 1.52 -12.74
N GLN A 77 -8.24 1.88 -11.49
CA GLN A 77 -9.12 1.75 -10.34
C GLN A 77 -9.00 3.01 -9.46
N PRO A 78 -9.50 4.18 -9.89
CA PRO A 78 -9.50 5.35 -9.02
C PRO A 78 -10.40 5.10 -7.79
N ILE A 79 -10.00 5.64 -6.63
CA ILE A 79 -10.75 5.49 -5.37
C ILE A 79 -11.98 6.42 -5.36
N ASP A 80 -11.94 7.49 -6.14
CA ASP A 80 -12.94 8.55 -6.25
C ASP A 80 -12.96 9.16 -7.67
N ASN A 81 -14.14 9.62 -8.10
CA ASN A 81 -14.38 10.23 -9.42
C ASN A 81 -13.88 11.68 -9.49
#